data_AF-A0A353R135-F1
#
_entry.id   AF-A0A353R135-F1
#
_cell.length_a   1.000
_cell.length_b   1.000
_cell.length_c   1.000
_cell.angle_alpha   90.00
_cell.angle_beta   90.00
_cell.angle_gamma   90.00
#
_symmetry.space_group_name_H-M   'P 1'
#
loop_
_entity.id
_entity.type
_entity.pdbx_description
1 polymer ?
#
loop_
_entity_poly.entity_id
_entity_poly.type
_entity_poly.pdbx_seq_one_letter_code
_entity_poly.pdbx_strand_id
1 'polypeptide(L)' 'GIRRGIGFSQLLFVYIVIKCGRGGEKATDQVWEGAEGLEWTLSSPPPYHSFTVPPVIR' A
#
# COMPACT_ATOMS: atom_id res chain seq x y z
N GLY A 1 10.29 -24.85 19.88
CA GLY A 1 10.82 -24.42 18.56
C GLY A 1 10.16 -23.17 18.00
N ILE A 2 8.84 -23.01 18.09
CA ILE A 2 8.08 -22.04 17.28
C ILE A 2 8.26 -20.55 17.65
N ARG A 3 8.47 -20.21 18.93
CA ARG A 3 8.52 -18.81 19.40
C ARG A 3 9.72 -18.00 18.87
N ARG A 4 10.82 -18.65 18.51
CA ARG A 4 12.04 -17.96 18.03
C ARG A 4 11.91 -17.47 16.58
N GLY A 5 11.17 -18.20 15.74
CA GLY A 5 10.97 -17.83 14.33
C GLY A 5 10.14 -16.56 14.15
N ILE A 6 9.12 -16.36 14.99
CA ILE A 6 8.28 -15.15 14.98
C ILE A 6 9.11 -13.92 15.41
N GLY A 7 10.00 -14.05 16.39
CA GLY A 7 10.87 -12.95 16.80
C GLY A 7 11.82 -12.46 15.69
N PHE A 8 12.39 -13.39 14.92
CA PHE A 8 13.26 -13.04 13.79
C PHE A 8 12.50 -12.43 12.61
N SER A 9 11.29 -12.92 12.31
CA SER A 9 10.49 -12.35 11.22
C SER A 9 10.05 -10.90 11.49
N GLN A 10 9.90 -10.49 12.76
CA GLN A 10 9.64 -9.08 13.10
C GLN A 10 10.79 -8.15 12.70
N LEU A 11 12.05 -8.59 12.87
CA LEU A 11 13.22 -7.80 12.43
C LEU A 11 13.23 -7.64 10.90
N LEU A 12 12.90 -8.72 10.17
CA LEU A 12 12.78 -8.68 8.72
C LEU A 12 11.65 -7.74 8.27
N PHE A 13 10.49 -7.76 8.95
CA PHE A 13 9.37 -6.88 8.66
C PHE A 13 9.76 -5.40 8.81
N VAL A 14 10.38 -5.02 9.93
CA VAL A 14 10.85 -3.65 10.16
C VAL A 14 11.88 -3.22 9.11
N TYR A 15 12.82 -4.10 8.75
CA TYR A 15 13.79 -3.84 7.70
C TYR A 15 13.12 -3.56 6.35
N ILE A 16 12.12 -4.36 5.96
CA ILE A 16 11.38 -4.16 4.71
C ILE A 16 10.61 -2.83 4.72
N VAL A 17 9.92 -2.49 5.81
CA VAL A 17 9.20 -1.21 5.94
C VAL A 17 10.15 -0.02 5.78
N ILE A 18 11.31 -0.03 6.44
CA ILE A 18 12.31 1.05 6.32
C ILE A 18 12.85 1.13 4.89
N LYS A 19 13.14 -0.02 4.26
CA LYS A 19 13.63 -0.05 2.88
C LYS A 19 12.62 0.55 1.90
N CYS A 20 11.36 0.13 1.98
CA CYS A 20 10.27 0.63 1.13
C CYS A 20 9.97 2.12 1.38
N GLY A 21 10.03 2.58 2.63
CA GLY A 21 9.81 3.99 2.96
C GLY A 21 10.92 4.93 2.48
N ARG A 22 12.16 4.43 2.38
CA ARG A 22 13.32 5.21 1.90
C ARG A 22 13.48 5.23 0.38
N GLY A 23 12.72 4.41 -0.35
CA GLY A 23 12.75 4.38 -1.81
C GLY A 23 12.29 3.03 -2.38
N GLY A 24 12.26 2.96 -3.70
CA GLY A 24 11.77 1.80 -4.44
C GLY A 24 11.02 2.23 -5.69
N GLU A 25 10.45 1.25 -6.38
CA GLU A 25 9.52 1.51 -7.47
C GLU A 25 8.24 2.14 -6.90
N LYS A 26 7.75 3.20 -7.55
CA LYS A 26 6.52 3.86 -7.12
C LYS A 26 5.34 2.92 -7.41
N ALA A 27 4.44 2.84 -6.44
CA ALA A 27 3.15 2.20 -6.62
C ALA A 27 2.39 2.86 -7.78
N THR A 28 1.77 2.04 -8.63
CA THR A 28 0.70 2.47 -9.52
C THR A 28 -0.57 2.80 -8.71
N ASP A 29 -1.57 3.36 -9.37
CA ASP A 29 -2.85 3.69 -8.74
C ASP A 29 -3.66 2.43 -8.36
N GLN A 30 -3.39 1.31 -9.05
CA GLN A 30 -3.94 -0.01 -8.77
C GLN A 30 -2.80 -1.04 -8.68
N VAL A 31 -2.24 -1.23 -7.48
CA VAL A 31 -1.05 -2.10 -7.27
C VAL A 31 -1.37 -3.58 -7.11
N TRP A 32 -2.62 -3.93 -6.80
CA TRP A 32 -3.03 -5.32 -6.60
C TRP A 32 -3.93 -5.79 -7.73
N GLU A 33 -3.79 -7.06 -8.08
CA GLU A 33 -4.74 -7.72 -8.98
C GLU A 33 -6.08 -7.91 -8.25
N GLY A 34 -7.20 -7.60 -8.92
CA GLY A 34 -8.54 -7.62 -8.31
C GLY A 34 -8.85 -6.43 -7.39
N ALA A 35 -8.01 -5.39 -7.36
CA ALA A 35 -8.29 -4.15 -6.67
C ALA A 35 -9.45 -3.39 -7.34
N GLU A 36 -10.66 -3.59 -6.84
CA GLU A 36 -11.89 -2.94 -7.29
C GLU A 36 -12.39 -1.97 -6.22
N GLY A 37 -12.95 -0.83 -6.64
CA GLY A 37 -13.39 0.22 -5.73
C GLY A 37 -12.91 1.61 -6.14
N LEU A 38 -13.48 2.64 -5.51
CA LEU A 38 -13.17 4.03 -5.82
C LEU A 38 -11.75 4.42 -5.35
N GLU A 39 -11.23 3.76 -4.33
CA GLU A 39 -9.90 3.96 -3.78
C GLU A 39 -8.77 3.68 -4.80
N TRP A 40 -9.03 2.83 -5.80
CA TRP A 40 -8.08 2.48 -6.88
C TRP A 40 -8.19 3.40 -8.11
N THR A 41 -9.09 4.38 -8.05
CA THR A 41 -9.18 5.45 -9.06
C THR A 41 -8.37 6.69 -8.67
N LEU A 42 -7.79 6.69 -7.48
CA LEU A 42 -6.98 7.79 -6.96
C LEU A 42 -5.50 7.54 -7.24
N SER A 43 -4.77 8.62 -7.51
CA SER A 43 -3.34 8.53 -7.71
C SER A 43 -2.62 8.05 -6.45
N SER A 44 -1.50 7.36 -6.58
CA SER A 44 -0.61 7.08 -5.44
C SER A 44 0.61 8.03 -5.45
N PRO A 45 0.79 8.92 -4.44
CA PRO A 45 0.02 9.09 -3.22
C PRO A 45 -1.33 9.81 -3.44
N PRO A 46 -2.34 9.54 -2.59
CA PRO A 46 -3.67 10.09 -2.77
C PRO A 46 -3.69 11.61 -2.55
N PRO A 47 -4.55 12.34 -3.29
CA PRO A 47 -4.77 13.75 -3.05
C PRO A 47 -5.38 14.00 -1.66
N TYR A 48 -5.16 15.19 -1.11
CA TYR A 48 -5.69 15.57 0.22
C TYR A 48 -7.22 15.49 0.31
N HIS A 49 -7.91 15.79 -0.80
CA HIS A 49 -9.34 15.58 -0.95
C HIS A 49 -9.57 14.44 -1.93
N SER A 50 -10.19 13.35 -1.47
CA SER A 50 -10.37 12.13 -2.25
C SER A 50 -11.09 12.40 -3.58
N PHE A 51 -12.21 13.10 -3.55
CA PHE A 51 -12.96 13.44 -4.76
C PHE A 51 -13.46 14.89 -4.69
N THR A 52 -13.15 15.69 -5.70
CA THR A 52 -13.72 17.03 -5.86
C THR A 52 -15.06 17.00 -6.58
N VAL A 53 -15.28 15.98 -7.42
CA VAL A 53 -16.54 15.70 -8.13
C VAL A 53 -17.03 14.32 -7.72
N PRO A 54 -18.32 14.13 -7.39
CA PRO A 54 -18.85 12.83 -7.03
C PRO A 54 -18.63 11.79 -8.14
N PRO A 55 -18.07 10.62 -7.84
CA PRO A 55 -17.91 9.57 -8.83
C PRO A 55 -19.27 8.97 -9.20
N VAL A 56 -19.46 8.70 -10.49
CA VAL A 56 -20.66 8.02 -10.98
C VAL A 56 -20.46 6.52 -10.80
N ILE A 57 -21.25 5.90 -9.91
CA ILE A 57 -21.32 4.45 -9.75
C ILE A 57 -22.22 3.92 -10.88
N ARG A 58 -21.75 2.91 -11.62
CA ARG A 58 -22.55 2.17 -12.62
C ARG A 58 -22.87 0.78 -12.13
#